data_AF-A0A2E5APH4-F1
#
_entry.id   AF-A0A2E5APH4-F1
#
_cell.length_a   1.000
_cell.length_b   1.000
_cell.length_c   1.000
_cell.angle_alpha   90.00
_cell.angle_beta   90.00
_cell.angle_gamma   90.00
#
_symmetry.space_group_name_H-M   'P 1'
#
loop_
_entity.id
_entity.type
_entity.pdbx_description
1 polymer ?
#
loop_
_entity_poly.entity_id
_entity_poly.type
_entity_poly.pdbx_seq_one_letter_code
_entity_poly.pdbx_strand_id
1 'polypeptide(L)'
;MVNILENKYGLMKIFYVIFFFWLVILSTISMSPKKYGLYEHWDVVKQNLINHPELKIIDFETGVSWNVVVGNENILGSLHADVEPKTIKDFETAMKIWGNYSWSPRAVLVYMPNGKVIAASMHNMPHAGVEEEPYLKIVNNRTNGYGTGRNRDFVKNNGMSGHVCLHFYGSKSHRTKTEDPEHQDKVKVAANKDI
;
A
#
# COMPACT_ATOMS: atom_id res chain seq x y z
N MET A 1 63.02 -13.07 -34.13
CA MET A 1 62.41 -12.73 -32.83
C MET A 1 61.07 -12.02 -33.04
N VAL A 2 60.02 -12.72 -33.48
CA VAL A 2 58.61 -12.34 -33.32
C VAL A 2 57.84 -13.66 -33.43
N ASN A 3 56.71 -13.84 -32.73
CA ASN A 3 55.79 -15.01 -32.75
C ASN A 3 55.81 -16.03 -31.60
N ILE A 4 56.24 -15.66 -30.40
CA ILE A 4 55.88 -16.45 -29.19
C ILE A 4 55.05 -15.63 -28.18
N LEU A 5 54.96 -14.30 -28.34
CA LEU A 5 54.26 -13.44 -27.38
C LEU A 5 52.76 -13.27 -27.68
N GLU A 6 52.29 -13.40 -28.93
CA GLU A 6 50.87 -13.17 -29.25
C GLU A 6 49.92 -14.25 -28.71
N ASN A 7 50.41 -15.48 -28.49
CA ASN A 7 49.54 -16.59 -28.10
C ASN A 7 49.21 -16.64 -26.59
N LYS A 8 50.00 -15.96 -25.74
CA LYS A 8 49.70 -15.86 -24.30
C LYS A 8 48.59 -14.84 -24.00
N TYR A 9 48.48 -13.76 -24.78
CA TYR A 9 47.44 -12.74 -24.60
C TYR A 9 46.06 -13.21 -25.10
N GLY A 10 46.01 -14.10 -26.09
CA GLY A 10 44.76 -14.71 -26.58
C GLY A 10 44.10 -15.64 -25.57
N LEU A 11 44.87 -16.55 -24.96
CA LEU A 11 44.36 -17.44 -23.90
C LEU A 11 43.90 -16.67 -22.66
N MET A 12 44.67 -15.67 -22.21
CA MET A 12 44.30 -14.86 -21.03
C MET A 12 42.99 -14.08 -21.22
N LYS A 13 42.68 -13.63 -22.44
CA LYS A 13 41.41 -12.95 -22.75
C LYS A 13 40.22 -13.91 -22.74
N ILE A 14 40.39 -15.15 -23.20
CA ILE A 14 39.32 -16.16 -23.21
C ILE A 14 38.97 -16.59 -21.79
N PHE A 15 39.96 -16.76 -20.90
CA PHE A 15 39.70 -17.04 -19.48
C PHE A 15 39.01 -15.87 -18.77
N TYR A 16 39.37 -14.61 -19.08
CA TYR A 16 38.70 -13.44 -18.51
C TYR A 16 37.25 -13.28 -18.98
N VAL A 17 36.96 -13.54 -20.26
CA VAL A 17 35.60 -13.45 -20.81
C VAL A 17 34.69 -14.55 -20.23
N ILE A 18 35.21 -15.78 -20.04
CA ILE A 18 34.45 -16.87 -19.42
C ILE A 18 34.24 -16.63 -17.91
N PHE A 19 35.25 -16.08 -17.20
CA PHE A 19 35.12 -15.76 -15.77
C PHE A 19 34.21 -14.54 -15.51
N PHE A 20 34.19 -13.54 -16.41
CA PHE A 20 33.21 -12.45 -16.36
C PHE A 20 31.80 -12.89 -16.74
N PHE A 21 31.65 -13.83 -17.68
CA PHE A 21 30.33 -14.43 -17.97
C PHE A 21 29.80 -15.25 -16.79
N TRP A 22 30.66 -15.89 -16.02
CA TRP A 22 30.26 -16.62 -14.81
C TRP A 22 29.95 -15.70 -13.61
N LEU A 23 30.59 -14.53 -13.51
CA LEU A 23 30.27 -13.53 -12.48
C LEU A 23 28.94 -12.80 -12.73
N VAL A 24 28.53 -12.67 -13.99
CA VAL A 24 27.25 -12.02 -14.37
C VAL A 24 26.05 -12.96 -14.25
N ILE A 25 26.26 -14.29 -14.26
CA ILE A 25 25.18 -15.28 -14.06
C ILE A 25 24.86 -15.52 -12.57
N LEU A 26 25.67 -14.99 -11.64
CA LEU A 26 25.42 -15.10 -10.19
C LEU A 26 24.91 -13.83 -9.51
N SER A 27 24.48 -12.80 -10.25
CA SER A 27 23.41 -11.93 -9.74
C SER A 27 22.10 -12.70 -9.86
N THR A 28 22.02 -13.81 -9.11
CA THR A 28 20.76 -14.44 -8.78
C THR A 28 19.84 -13.31 -8.38
N ILE A 29 18.70 -13.22 -9.07
CA ILE A 29 17.57 -12.45 -8.61
C ILE A 29 17.28 -13.02 -7.21
N SER A 30 17.88 -12.42 -6.19
CA SER A 30 17.52 -12.65 -4.80
C SER A 30 16.18 -11.93 -4.64
N MET A 31 15.14 -12.49 -5.23
CA MET A 31 13.80 -12.21 -4.79
C MET A 31 13.74 -12.78 -3.39
N SER A 32 13.91 -11.90 -2.40
CA SER A 32 13.55 -12.24 -1.04
C SER A 32 12.13 -12.81 -1.07
N PRO A 33 11.84 -13.90 -0.36
CA PRO A 33 10.51 -14.49 -0.35
C PRO A 33 9.47 -13.40 -0.06
N LYS A 34 8.43 -13.33 -0.88
CA LYS A 34 7.34 -12.37 -0.69
C LYS A 34 6.76 -12.58 0.70
N LYS A 35 6.92 -11.59 1.57
CA LYS A 35 6.43 -11.67 2.95
C LYS A 35 4.92 -11.47 2.94
N TYR A 36 4.17 -12.50 3.30
CA TYR A 36 2.72 -12.41 3.46
C TYR A 36 2.34 -11.81 4.82
N GLY A 37 1.19 -11.15 4.88
CA GLY A 37 0.62 -10.59 6.11
C GLY A 37 -0.27 -11.59 6.84
N LEU A 38 -0.54 -11.33 8.12
CA LEU A 38 -1.53 -12.08 8.90
C LEU A 38 -2.94 -11.85 8.33
N TYR A 39 -3.73 -12.92 8.22
CA TYR A 39 -5.15 -12.86 7.86
C TYR A 39 -6.00 -12.63 9.12
N GLU A 40 -6.06 -11.37 9.57
CA GLU A 40 -6.68 -11.01 10.86
C GLU A 40 -8.00 -10.26 10.63
N HIS A 41 -9.07 -10.73 11.29
CA HIS A 41 -10.41 -10.19 11.12
C HIS A 41 -10.51 -8.76 11.63
N TRP A 42 -11.31 -7.93 10.96
CA TRP A 42 -11.48 -6.51 11.24
C TRP A 42 -11.78 -6.19 12.72
N ASP A 43 -12.59 -7.01 13.38
CA ASP A 43 -12.94 -6.80 14.80
C ASP A 43 -11.74 -6.87 15.75
N VAL A 44 -10.71 -7.62 15.37
CA VAL A 44 -9.44 -7.69 16.12
C VAL A 44 -8.51 -6.55 15.71
N VAL A 45 -8.41 -6.28 14.40
CA VAL A 45 -7.55 -5.22 13.85
C VAL A 45 -7.90 -3.86 14.42
N LYS A 46 -9.19 -3.48 14.43
CA LYS A 46 -9.66 -2.14 14.81
C LYS A 46 -9.32 -1.73 16.25
N GLN A 47 -9.09 -2.69 17.14
CA GLN A 47 -8.65 -2.43 18.51
C GLN A 47 -7.27 -1.75 18.56
N ASN A 48 -6.42 -2.01 17.57
CA ASN A 48 -5.08 -1.44 17.47
C ASN A 48 -5.06 -0.04 16.82
N LEU A 49 -6.22 0.46 16.40
CA LEU A 49 -6.36 1.68 15.60
C LEU A 49 -7.09 2.83 16.34
N ILE A 50 -7.46 2.62 17.62
CA ILE A 50 -8.24 3.56 18.45
C ILE A 50 -7.62 4.96 18.53
N ASN A 51 -6.29 5.04 18.59
CA ASN A 51 -5.58 6.29 18.79
C ASN A 51 -5.10 6.94 17.49
N HIS A 52 -5.79 6.68 16.37
CA HIS A 52 -5.45 7.26 15.06
C HIS A 52 -3.97 7.08 14.67
N PRO A 53 -3.41 5.86 14.74
CA PRO A 53 -2.00 5.66 14.54
C PRO A 53 -1.59 6.01 13.10
N GLU A 54 -0.31 6.35 12.96
CA GLU A 54 0.37 6.24 11.69
C GLU A 54 0.61 4.77 11.36
N LEU A 55 0.35 4.41 10.10
CA LEU A 55 0.57 3.08 9.57
C LEU A 55 1.51 3.18 8.37
N LYS A 56 2.47 2.26 8.30
CA LYS A 56 3.25 2.05 7.06
C LYS A 56 2.53 1.02 6.20
N ILE A 57 2.24 1.40 4.97
CA ILE A 57 1.64 0.55 3.94
C ILE A 57 2.73 0.11 2.97
N ILE A 58 2.68 -1.13 2.52
CA ILE A 58 3.48 -1.64 1.40
C ILE A 58 2.53 -2.19 0.35
N ASP A 59 2.60 -1.68 -0.88
CA ASP A 59 1.90 -2.28 -2.01
C ASP A 59 2.46 -3.67 -2.27
N PHE A 60 1.60 -4.68 -2.25
CA PHE A 60 2.02 -6.06 -2.26
C PHE A 60 2.71 -6.46 -3.57
N GLU A 61 2.34 -5.86 -4.69
CA GLU A 61 2.90 -6.19 -6.00
C GLU A 61 4.25 -5.51 -6.23
N THR A 62 4.33 -4.21 -6.00
CA THR A 62 5.51 -3.38 -6.31
C THR A 62 6.54 -3.34 -5.18
N GLY A 63 6.13 -3.61 -3.94
CA GLY A 63 6.98 -3.45 -2.75
C GLY A 63 7.22 -2.01 -2.33
N VAL A 64 6.63 -1.03 -3.04
CA VAL A 64 6.73 0.39 -2.69
C VAL A 64 5.91 0.67 -1.44
N SER A 65 6.45 1.51 -0.55
CA SER A 65 5.83 1.84 0.73
C SER A 65 5.61 3.33 0.94
N TRP A 66 4.53 3.67 1.63
CA TRP A 66 4.19 5.03 2.06
C TRP A 66 3.50 4.99 3.43
N ASN A 67 3.38 6.13 4.09
CA ASN A 67 2.73 6.24 5.38
C ASN A 67 1.34 6.87 5.26
N VAL A 68 0.42 6.38 6.08
CA VAL A 68 -0.94 6.90 6.22
C VAL A 68 -1.29 7.14 7.68
N VAL A 69 -2.30 7.95 7.94
CA VAL A 69 -2.89 8.17 9.26
C VAL A 69 -4.34 7.68 9.24
N VAL A 70 -4.78 7.00 10.30
CA VAL A 70 -6.18 6.57 10.45
C VAL A 70 -7.05 7.76 10.85
N GLY A 71 -8.12 8.03 10.11
CA GLY A 71 -8.97 9.22 10.24
C GLY A 71 -10.42 8.96 10.66
N ASN A 72 -10.80 7.74 11.07
CA ASN A 72 -12.20 7.46 11.46
C ASN A 72 -12.60 8.17 12.77
N GLU A 73 -13.75 8.85 12.79
CA GLU A 73 -14.33 9.46 14.02
C GLU A 73 -14.58 8.43 15.14
N ASN A 74 -15.00 7.22 14.77
CA ASN A 74 -15.22 6.10 15.68
C ASN A 74 -14.80 4.79 15.02
N ILE A 75 -13.52 4.43 15.17
CA ILE A 75 -12.96 3.23 14.55
C ILE A 75 -13.63 1.94 15.04
N LEU A 76 -14.03 1.85 16.31
CA LEU A 76 -14.60 0.62 16.89
C LEU A 76 -15.99 0.32 16.31
N GLY A 77 -16.75 1.36 15.97
CA GLY A 77 -18.05 1.28 15.29
C GLY A 77 -17.98 1.31 13.77
N SER A 78 -16.78 1.38 13.18
CA SER A 78 -16.60 1.51 11.73
C SER A 78 -16.53 0.16 11.01
N LEU A 79 -16.74 0.21 9.69
CA LEU A 79 -16.78 -0.98 8.82
C LEU A 79 -15.41 -1.32 8.20
N HIS A 80 -14.49 -0.35 8.19
CA HIS A 80 -13.13 -0.40 7.68
C HIS A 80 -12.35 0.79 8.24
N ALA A 81 -11.05 0.85 7.99
CA ALA A 81 -10.25 2.02 8.32
C ALA A 81 -10.36 3.06 7.19
N ASP A 82 -10.71 4.29 7.56
CA ASP A 82 -10.58 5.49 6.74
C ASP A 82 -9.14 5.96 6.94
N VAL A 83 -8.35 6.02 5.87
CA VAL A 83 -6.94 6.41 5.97
C VAL A 83 -6.59 7.52 4.98
N GLU A 84 -5.61 8.31 5.36
CA GLU A 84 -5.13 9.46 4.58
C GLU A 84 -3.60 9.45 4.50
N PRO A 85 -2.99 9.79 3.36
CA PRO A 85 -1.54 9.97 3.28
C PRO A 85 -1.06 10.93 4.38
N LYS A 86 0.02 10.55 5.06
CA LYS A 86 0.57 11.39 6.15
C LYS A 86 1.15 12.70 5.60
N THR A 87 1.75 12.65 4.42
CA THR A 87 2.37 13.80 3.76
C THR A 87 2.03 13.83 2.28
N ILE A 88 2.26 14.98 1.63
CA ILE A 88 2.15 15.11 0.16
C ILE A 88 3.04 14.12 -0.59
N LYS A 89 4.21 13.77 -0.03
CA LYS A 89 5.10 12.78 -0.63
C LYS A 89 4.52 11.37 -0.55
N ASP A 90 3.83 11.04 0.53
CA ASP A 90 3.11 9.77 0.66
C ASP A 90 1.96 9.69 -0.35
N PHE A 91 1.23 10.80 -0.53
CA PHE A 91 0.17 10.92 -1.54
C PHE A 91 0.72 10.71 -2.96
N GLU A 92 1.79 11.41 -3.33
CA GLU A 92 2.45 11.25 -4.63
C GLU A 92 2.97 9.82 -4.85
N THR A 93 3.41 9.15 -3.78
CA THR A 93 3.85 7.75 -3.84
C THR A 93 2.69 6.81 -4.15
N ALA A 94 1.56 6.96 -3.45
CA ALA A 94 0.34 6.20 -3.75
C ALA A 94 -0.16 6.47 -5.18
N MET A 95 -0.18 7.74 -5.61
CA MET A 95 -0.58 8.11 -6.97
C MET A 95 0.28 7.46 -8.05
N LYS A 96 1.60 7.29 -7.84
CA LYS A 96 2.48 6.59 -8.80
C LYS A 96 2.14 5.11 -8.95
N ILE A 97 1.68 4.46 -7.88
CA ILE A 97 1.32 3.03 -7.89
C ILE A 97 0.02 2.80 -8.67
N TRP A 98 -0.98 3.66 -8.47
CA TRP A 98 -2.26 3.56 -9.19
C TRP A 98 -2.29 4.26 -10.55
N GLY A 99 -1.38 5.20 -10.81
CA GLY A 99 -1.32 6.06 -11.99
C GLY A 99 -2.34 7.21 -11.98
N ASN A 100 -3.49 7.06 -11.32
CA ASN A 100 -4.51 8.08 -11.13
C ASN A 100 -5.36 7.77 -9.88
N TYR A 101 -6.36 8.60 -9.58
CA TYR A 101 -7.42 8.21 -8.66
C TYR A 101 -8.17 6.99 -9.18
N SER A 102 -8.39 6.01 -8.30
CA SER A 102 -8.96 4.73 -8.71
C SER A 102 -9.66 4.00 -7.57
N TRP A 103 -10.84 3.47 -7.87
CA TRP A 103 -11.57 2.54 -7.01
C TRP A 103 -11.04 1.11 -7.10
N SER A 104 -10.16 0.80 -8.06
CA SER A 104 -9.64 -0.55 -8.24
C SER A 104 -8.74 -0.93 -7.05
N PRO A 105 -9.08 -1.99 -6.30
CA PRO A 105 -8.34 -2.35 -5.10
C PRO A 105 -7.02 -3.04 -5.43
N ARG A 106 -6.02 -2.79 -4.60
CA ARG A 106 -4.73 -3.48 -4.60
C ARG A 106 -4.54 -4.22 -3.29
N ALA A 107 -3.76 -5.29 -3.34
CA ALA A 107 -3.33 -6.01 -2.15
C ALA A 107 -2.20 -5.23 -1.46
N VAL A 108 -2.26 -5.08 -0.14
CA VAL A 108 -1.25 -4.33 0.62
C VAL A 108 -0.88 -5.05 1.92
N LEU A 109 0.30 -4.74 2.45
CA LEU A 109 0.74 -5.13 3.78
C LEU A 109 0.74 -3.91 4.69
N VAL A 110 0.21 -4.07 5.89
CA VAL A 110 0.09 -2.98 6.89
C VAL A 110 0.97 -3.31 8.08
N TYR A 111 1.93 -2.44 8.38
CA TYR A 111 2.71 -2.52 9.61
C TYR A 111 1.92 -1.84 10.73
N MET A 112 1.47 -2.65 11.68
CA MET A 112 0.61 -2.22 12.78
C MET A 112 1.44 -1.71 13.95
N PRO A 113 0.87 -0.84 14.82
CA PRO A 113 1.57 -0.33 16.00
C PRO A 113 2.07 -1.41 16.97
N ASN A 114 1.39 -2.57 17.01
CA ASN A 114 1.76 -3.72 17.83
C ASN A 114 2.88 -4.59 17.21
N GLY A 115 3.50 -4.15 16.11
CA GLY A 115 4.59 -4.85 15.42
C GLY A 115 4.14 -5.95 14.45
N LYS A 116 2.85 -6.27 14.38
CA LYS A 116 2.32 -7.22 13.40
C LYS A 116 2.33 -6.62 11.99
N VAL A 117 2.48 -7.50 10.99
CA VAL A 117 2.21 -7.16 9.59
C VAL A 117 0.92 -7.86 9.19
N ILE A 118 -0.10 -7.10 8.83
CA ILE A 118 -1.43 -7.62 8.52
C ILE A 118 -1.70 -7.47 7.02
N ALA A 119 -2.30 -8.50 6.42
CA ALA A 119 -2.75 -8.48 5.04
C ALA A 119 -4.01 -7.63 4.91
N ALA A 120 -4.04 -6.74 3.91
CA ALA A 120 -5.13 -5.81 3.71
C ALA A 120 -5.34 -5.53 2.21
N SER A 121 -6.33 -4.70 1.92
CA SER A 121 -6.60 -4.17 0.60
C SER A 121 -6.93 -2.68 0.68
N MET A 122 -6.46 -1.92 -0.29
CA MET A 122 -6.67 -0.48 -0.35
C MET A 122 -7.00 -0.09 -1.79
N HIS A 123 -7.74 1.01 -1.97
CA HIS A 123 -7.88 1.71 -3.24
C HIS A 123 -7.31 3.13 -3.11
N ASN A 124 -7.27 3.91 -4.20
CA ASN A 124 -6.72 5.27 -4.18
C ASN A 124 -7.71 6.32 -4.72
N MET A 125 -9.01 6.18 -4.45
CA MET A 125 -10.01 7.22 -4.69
C MET A 125 -10.35 8.00 -3.41
N PRO A 126 -9.88 9.25 -3.24
CA PRO A 126 -10.26 10.10 -2.13
C PRO A 126 -11.75 10.42 -2.15
N HIS A 127 -12.39 10.41 -0.99
CA HIS A 127 -13.81 10.73 -0.90
C HIS A 127 -14.24 11.29 0.46
N ALA A 128 -15.42 11.93 0.45
CA ALA A 128 -16.11 12.47 1.61
C ALA A 128 -15.39 13.63 2.35
N GLY A 129 -14.44 14.30 1.70
CA GLY A 129 -13.68 15.42 2.26
C GLY A 129 -13.93 16.78 1.61
N VAL A 130 -13.51 17.85 2.29
CA VAL A 130 -13.31 19.23 1.79
C VAL A 130 -12.06 19.78 2.50
N GLU A 131 -11.01 20.09 1.73
CA GLU A 131 -9.67 20.44 2.24
C GLU A 131 -9.70 21.68 3.15
N GLU A 132 -10.41 22.71 2.73
CA GLU A 132 -10.39 24.02 3.38
C GLU A 132 -11.23 24.07 4.67
N GLU A 133 -12.00 23.01 4.95
CA GLU A 133 -12.95 22.98 6.05
C GLU A 133 -12.47 22.15 7.23
N PRO A 134 -12.81 22.50 8.49
CA PRO A 134 -12.44 21.69 9.65
C PRO A 134 -12.96 20.24 9.57
N TYR A 135 -12.18 19.30 10.07
CA TYR A 135 -12.59 17.90 10.26
C TYR A 135 -13.89 17.82 11.09
N LEU A 136 -14.81 16.95 10.68
CA LEU A 136 -16.17 16.75 11.24
C LEU A 136 -17.17 17.91 11.11
N LYS A 137 -16.78 19.09 10.61
CA LYS A 137 -17.75 20.15 10.29
C LYS A 137 -18.74 19.63 9.24
N ILE A 138 -20.01 20.01 9.36
CA ILE A 138 -21.00 19.75 8.31
C ILE A 138 -20.71 20.70 7.15
N VAL A 139 -20.43 20.12 5.99
CA VAL A 139 -20.05 20.81 4.76
C VAL A 139 -20.86 20.28 3.58
N ASN A 140 -20.92 21.06 2.51
CA ASN A 140 -21.51 20.65 1.24
C ASN A 140 -20.42 20.22 0.25
N ASN A 141 -20.82 19.59 -0.87
CA ASN A 141 -19.94 19.30 -2.00
C ASN A 141 -18.69 18.47 -1.63
N ARG A 142 -18.82 17.51 -0.72
CA ARG A 142 -17.71 16.61 -0.37
C ARG A 142 -17.24 15.81 -1.58
N THR A 143 -15.93 15.56 -1.64
CA THR A 143 -15.25 14.89 -2.76
C THR A 143 -15.91 13.58 -3.17
N ASN A 144 -15.82 13.28 -4.47
CA ASN A 144 -16.41 12.12 -5.13
C ASN A 144 -17.94 11.98 -4.92
N GLY A 145 -18.67 13.11 -4.87
CA GLY A 145 -20.13 13.12 -4.93
C GLY A 145 -20.85 12.78 -3.62
N TYR A 146 -20.17 12.87 -2.47
CA TYR A 146 -20.77 12.55 -1.16
C TYR A 146 -21.75 13.62 -0.66
N GLY A 147 -21.96 14.70 -1.41
CA GLY A 147 -22.92 15.75 -1.08
C GLY A 147 -22.68 16.34 0.31
N THR A 148 -23.77 16.64 1.02
CA THR A 148 -23.73 17.22 2.36
C THR A 148 -23.45 16.17 3.43
N GLY A 149 -22.59 16.48 4.39
CA GLY A 149 -22.35 15.66 5.58
C GLY A 149 -21.11 16.10 6.35
N ARG A 150 -20.69 15.30 7.33
CA ARG A 150 -19.44 15.56 8.06
C ARG A 150 -18.25 15.50 7.12
N ASN A 151 -17.36 16.48 7.23
CA ASN A 151 -16.09 16.49 6.56
C ASN A 151 -15.21 15.34 7.10
N ARG A 152 -14.80 14.43 6.22
CA ARG A 152 -13.95 13.27 6.54
C ARG A 152 -12.50 13.46 6.08
N ASP A 153 -12.07 14.71 6.04
CA ASP A 153 -10.71 15.13 5.71
C ASP A 153 -9.96 15.48 6.99
N PHE A 154 -9.15 14.56 7.47
CA PHE A 154 -8.49 14.56 8.78
C PHE A 154 -7.09 15.17 8.73
N VAL A 155 -6.30 14.83 7.71
CA VAL A 155 -4.92 15.28 7.53
C VAL A 155 -4.87 16.39 6.47
N LYS A 156 -4.58 17.61 6.90
CA LYS A 156 -4.53 18.78 6.03
C LYS A 156 -3.24 18.88 5.22
N ASN A 157 -3.36 19.45 4.02
CA ASN A 157 -2.25 19.74 3.10
C ASN A 157 -1.43 18.50 2.70
N ASN A 158 -2.03 17.31 2.69
CA ASN A 158 -1.38 16.08 2.23
C ASN A 158 -1.58 15.82 0.72
N GLY A 159 -2.23 16.74 -0.01
CA GLY A 159 -2.53 16.59 -1.44
C GLY A 159 -3.80 15.79 -1.74
N MET A 160 -4.57 15.40 -0.72
CA MET A 160 -5.77 14.61 -0.82
C MET A 160 -6.89 15.26 -0.01
N SER A 161 -8.11 15.35 -0.58
CA SER A 161 -9.27 15.83 0.18
C SER A 161 -10.24 14.68 0.47
N GLY A 162 -10.30 14.29 1.75
CA GLY A 162 -11.08 13.17 2.26
C GLY A 162 -10.18 11.99 2.62
N HIS A 163 -10.74 10.79 2.60
CA HIS A 163 -10.02 9.56 2.92
C HIS A 163 -10.13 8.52 1.80
N VAL A 164 -9.36 7.45 1.94
CA VAL A 164 -9.51 6.22 1.17
C VAL A 164 -9.76 5.04 2.11
N CYS A 165 -10.44 4.00 1.63
CA CYS A 165 -10.77 2.85 2.45
C CYS A 165 -9.60 1.85 2.47
N LEU A 166 -9.19 1.46 3.68
CA LEU A 166 -8.29 0.34 3.94
C LEU A 166 -9.09 -0.81 4.56
N HIS A 167 -9.27 -1.86 3.77
CA HIS A 167 -10.03 -3.05 4.11
C HIS A 167 -9.13 -4.18 4.63
N PHE A 168 -9.57 -4.82 5.70
CA PHE A 168 -9.00 -6.05 6.24
C PHE A 168 -9.98 -7.20 6.00
N TYR A 169 -9.62 -8.41 6.46
CA TYR A 169 -10.52 -9.55 6.43
C TYR A 169 -11.82 -9.22 7.19
N GLY A 170 -12.97 -9.42 6.53
CA GLY A 170 -14.30 -9.15 7.11
C GLY A 170 -14.69 -7.67 7.17
N SER A 171 -13.85 -6.76 6.66
CA SER A 171 -14.23 -5.35 6.48
C SER A 171 -15.34 -5.20 5.43
N LYS A 172 -16.20 -4.20 5.64
CA LYS A 172 -17.40 -3.97 4.81
C LYS A 172 -17.35 -2.61 4.13
N SER A 173 -17.95 -2.50 2.95
CA SER A 173 -18.11 -1.21 2.27
C SER A 173 -19.08 -0.30 3.03
N HIS A 174 -18.83 1.02 3.07
CA HIS A 174 -19.80 1.96 3.63
C HIS A 174 -21.04 2.12 2.74
N ARG A 175 -20.97 1.77 1.44
CA ARG A 175 -22.08 1.91 0.48
C ARG A 175 -23.09 0.76 0.63
N THR A 176 -22.59 -0.48 0.62
CA THR A 176 -23.45 -1.68 0.68
C THR A 176 -23.63 -2.22 2.09
N LYS A 177 -22.73 -1.87 3.02
CA LYS A 177 -22.65 -2.45 4.37
C LYS A 177 -22.44 -3.97 4.36
N THR A 178 -21.91 -4.51 3.27
CA THR A 178 -21.51 -5.91 3.10
C THR A 178 -20.02 -5.97 2.80
N GLU A 179 -19.42 -7.16 2.91
CA GLU A 179 -18.07 -7.40 2.39
C GLU A 179 -18.05 -7.13 0.89
N ASP A 180 -16.98 -6.46 0.44
CA ASP A 180 -16.70 -6.22 -0.98
C ASP A 180 -15.82 -7.37 -1.49
N PRO A 181 -16.28 -8.17 -2.48
CA PRO A 181 -15.54 -9.33 -2.95
C PRO A 181 -14.14 -8.99 -3.48
N GLU A 182 -13.99 -7.88 -4.22
CA GLU A 182 -12.70 -7.51 -4.81
C GLU A 182 -11.68 -7.16 -3.72
N HIS A 183 -12.09 -6.42 -2.69
CA HIS A 183 -11.25 -6.17 -1.52
C HIS A 183 -10.90 -7.47 -0.78
N GLN A 184 -11.85 -8.35 -0.52
CA GLN A 184 -11.58 -9.60 0.20
C GLN A 184 -10.60 -10.50 -0.58
N ASP A 185 -10.69 -10.56 -1.91
CA ASP A 185 -9.73 -11.28 -2.76
C ASP A 185 -8.32 -10.70 -2.65
N LYS A 186 -8.17 -9.37 -2.63
CA LYS A 186 -6.87 -8.74 -2.43
C LYS A 186 -6.28 -9.01 -1.03
N VAL A 187 -7.11 -9.03 0.01
CA VAL A 187 -6.67 -9.43 1.36
C VAL A 187 -6.15 -10.86 1.35
N LYS A 188 -6.85 -11.80 0.69
CA LYS A 188 -6.43 -13.21 0.56
C LYS A 188 -5.11 -13.37 -0.18
N VAL A 189 -4.90 -12.60 -1.26
CA VAL A 189 -3.62 -12.56 -1.99
C VAL A 189 -2.48 -12.10 -1.08
N ALA A 190 -2.66 -11.01 -0.32
CA ALA A 190 -1.65 -10.52 0.62
C ALA A 190 -1.39 -11.49 1.80
N ALA A 191 -2.34 -12.38 2.09
CA ALA A 191 -2.27 -13.36 3.17
C ALA A 191 -1.83 -14.77 2.76
N ASN A 192 -1.66 -15.04 1.47
CA ASN A 192 -1.50 -16.41 0.91
C ASN A 192 -2.63 -17.36 1.35
N LYS A 193 -3.88 -16.91 1.31
CA LYS A 193 -5.01 -17.68 1.84
C LYS A 193 -5.86 -18.41 0.81
N ASP A 194 -5.67 -18.15 -0.48
CA ASP A 194 -6.41 -18.79 -1.58
C ASP A 194 -5.58 -18.81 -2.89
N ILE A 195 -4.27 -19.13 -2.80
CA ILE A 195 -3.41 -19.43 -3.97
C ILE A 195 -3.22 -20.94 -4.09
#